data_AF-A0A2N2GX77-F1
#
_entry.id   AF-A0A2N2GX77-F1
#
_cell.length_a   1.000
_cell.length_b   1.000
_cell.length_c   1.000
_cell.angle_alpha   90.00
_cell.angle_beta   90.00
_cell.angle_gamma   90.00
#
_symmetry.space_group_name_H-M   'P 1'
#
loop_
_entity.id
_entity.type
_entity.pdbx_description
1 polymer ?
#
loop_
_entity_poly.entity_id
_entity_poly.type
_entity_poly.pdbx_seq_one_letter_code
_entity_poly.pdbx_strand_id
1 'polypeptide(L)'
;MRIPTLLILFLIISSCQRYEKPKQDEPGGSDAAMGAQADAPVMPGPGTEVPGYPPGDPEIVALLDKVAKVCDVQPWGARITCPKREEDELRSWFFTGQKGIATALDTFSSYIMSHDEKGQTVAVDALRRIVNNLDPKTFDLAGDSPAIIGIDAWNRYHGAVQKVNNPRLFISQDSSLAILAALARQETAAFRLLEGYPATRLRALPHLMRFSRLRAFEIVKKLASQGAASGDLALTKACLSSASRMPEMTPEEQKVLCPWASELFQAAPAHLWTGVAKIYRNCPIDSLEPLVSHLEKEWLPENALAGEVAVVGDLLLARCAPDQVLKPAPVCVKLRKIVANIMNSPKTRPEVRKVCEGILPK
;
A
#
# COMPACT_ATOMS: atom_id res chain seq x y z
N MET A 1 38.20 -5.96 31.94
CA MET A 1 37.26 -7.10 32.01
C MET A 1 36.37 -7.04 30.77
N ARG A 2 36.50 -8.04 29.89
CA ARG A 2 35.81 -8.12 28.58
C ARG A 2 34.64 -9.10 28.74
N ILE A 3 33.42 -8.65 28.44
CA ILE A 3 32.23 -9.49 28.34
C ILE A 3 32.08 -9.86 26.86
N PRO A 4 31.96 -11.15 26.48
CA PRO A 4 31.96 -11.55 25.08
C PRO A 4 30.59 -11.35 24.43
N THR A 5 30.61 -10.64 23.30
CA THR A 5 29.51 -10.38 22.38
C THR A 5 29.21 -11.63 21.54
N LEU A 6 28.63 -12.66 22.17
CA LEU A 6 28.34 -13.93 21.49
C LEU A 6 27.05 -14.56 22.03
N LEU A 7 25.95 -13.80 22.04
CA LEU A 7 24.62 -14.33 22.40
C LEU A 7 23.45 -13.47 21.89
N ILE A 8 23.54 -12.96 20.65
CA ILE A 8 22.39 -12.34 19.96
C ILE A 8 22.45 -12.73 18.47
N LEU A 9 22.39 -14.02 18.17
CA LEU A 9 22.24 -14.48 16.77
C LEU A 9 21.34 -15.72 16.61
N PHE A 10 20.59 -16.11 17.65
CA PHE A 10 19.76 -17.33 17.62
C PHE A 10 18.24 -17.13 17.81
N LEU A 11 17.74 -15.89 17.79
CA LEU A 11 16.32 -15.60 18.07
C LEU A 11 15.48 -15.11 16.86
N ILE A 12 15.94 -15.28 15.61
CA ILE A 12 15.22 -14.77 14.42
C ILE A 12 14.74 -15.89 13.45
N ILE A 13 14.90 -17.19 13.77
CA ILE A 13 14.49 -18.29 12.86
C ILE A 13 13.27 -19.13 13.35
N SER A 14 12.66 -18.82 14.49
CA SER A 14 11.59 -19.66 15.06
C SER A 14 10.23 -18.96 15.23
N SER A 15 9.73 -18.30 14.18
CA SER A 15 8.32 -17.86 14.14
C SER A 15 7.68 -18.02 12.76
N CYS A 16 7.96 -19.15 12.10
CA CYS A 16 6.94 -19.75 11.23
C CYS A 16 5.90 -20.42 12.14
N GLN A 17 4.99 -19.63 12.72
CA GLN A 17 3.79 -20.19 13.34
C GLN A 17 3.00 -20.89 12.23
N ARG A 18 3.06 -22.23 12.22
CA ARG A 18 2.03 -23.06 11.59
C ARG A 18 0.71 -22.61 12.17
N TYR A 19 -0.17 -22.14 11.30
CA TYR A 19 -1.56 -21.88 11.63
C TYR A 19 -2.23 -23.23 11.93
N GLU A 20 -2.36 -23.57 13.20
CA GLU A 20 -3.22 -24.67 13.64
C GLU A 20 -4.67 -24.18 13.64
N LYS A 21 -5.49 -24.83 12.81
CA LYS A 21 -6.93 -24.62 12.74
C LYS A 21 -7.53 -24.93 14.12
N PRO A 22 -8.42 -24.09 14.69
CA PRO A 22 -9.08 -24.42 15.94
C PRO A 22 -9.89 -25.71 15.76
N LYS A 23 -9.69 -26.68 16.66
CA LYS A 23 -10.51 -27.89 16.75
C LYS A 23 -11.95 -27.47 17.07
N GLN A 24 -12.87 -27.75 16.15
CA GLN A 24 -14.29 -27.80 16.48
C GLN A 24 -14.55 -29.14 17.18
N ASP A 25 -15.19 -29.07 18.33
CA ASP A 25 -15.68 -30.23 19.06
C ASP A 25 -16.73 -30.95 18.21
N GLU A 26 -16.45 -32.21 17.88
CA GLU A 26 -17.43 -33.12 17.30
C GLU A 26 -18.33 -33.69 18.42
N PRO A 27 -19.66 -33.64 18.28
CA PRO A 27 -20.53 -34.51 19.05
C PRO A 27 -20.54 -35.89 18.40
N GLY A 28 -20.22 -36.91 19.19
CA GLY A 28 -20.18 -38.29 18.71
C GLY A 28 -21.54 -38.86 18.34
N GLY A 29 -21.50 -39.91 17.50
CA GLY A 29 -22.48 -41.00 17.59
C GLY A 29 -23.08 -41.51 16.29
N SER A 30 -22.64 -42.73 15.93
CA SER A 30 -23.38 -43.84 15.33
C SER A 30 -23.45 -44.00 13.80
N ASP A 31 -23.05 -45.20 13.40
CA ASP A 31 -23.14 -45.82 12.09
C ASP A 31 -24.60 -46.04 11.64
N ALA A 32 -24.89 -45.67 10.38
CA ALA A 32 -25.82 -46.41 9.52
C ALA A 32 -25.58 -46.00 8.06
N ALA A 33 -25.01 -46.93 7.29
CA ALA A 33 -24.91 -46.81 5.85
C ALA A 33 -26.27 -47.09 5.18
N MET A 34 -26.78 -46.13 4.39
CA MET A 34 -27.63 -46.43 3.24
C MET A 34 -27.33 -45.40 2.14
N GLY A 35 -26.97 -45.92 0.97
CA GLY A 35 -26.58 -45.14 -0.19
C GLY A 35 -27.73 -44.31 -0.75
N ALA A 36 -27.46 -43.02 -0.93
CA ALA A 36 -28.08 -42.20 -1.94
C ALA A 36 -26.92 -41.48 -2.65
N GLN A 37 -26.78 -41.71 -3.96
CA GLN A 37 -26.01 -40.80 -4.81
C GLN A 37 -26.75 -39.46 -4.77
N ALA A 38 -26.32 -38.58 -3.87
CA ALA A 38 -26.66 -37.18 -3.94
C ALA A 38 -25.92 -36.65 -5.17
N ASP A 39 -26.68 -36.20 -6.16
CA ASP A 39 -26.14 -35.37 -7.23
C ASP A 39 -25.32 -34.26 -6.57
N ALA A 40 -24.03 -34.20 -6.93
CA ALA A 40 -23.18 -33.12 -6.49
C ALA A 40 -23.90 -31.81 -6.87
N PRO A 41 -24.06 -30.85 -5.94
CA PRO A 41 -24.73 -29.60 -6.25
C PRO A 41 -24.02 -28.99 -7.46
N VAL A 42 -24.79 -28.73 -8.52
CA VAL A 42 -24.31 -28.01 -9.70
C VAL A 42 -23.74 -26.70 -9.19
N MET A 43 -22.42 -26.62 -9.12
CA MET A 43 -21.71 -25.46 -8.61
C MET A 43 -22.07 -24.30 -9.54
N PRO A 44 -22.65 -23.20 -9.02
CA PRO A 44 -22.93 -22.04 -9.85
C PRO A 44 -21.63 -21.59 -10.51
N GLY A 45 -21.65 -21.51 -11.84
CA GLY A 45 -20.51 -21.06 -12.61
C GLY A 45 -20.15 -19.60 -12.33
N PRO A 46 -19.00 -19.14 -12.83
CA PRO A 46 -18.69 -17.71 -12.89
C PRO A 46 -19.88 -16.93 -13.48
N GLY A 47 -20.32 -15.87 -12.80
CA GLY A 47 -21.44 -15.02 -13.27
C GLY A 47 -22.86 -15.44 -12.83
N THR A 48 -23.02 -16.43 -11.97
CA THR A 48 -24.36 -16.76 -11.42
C THR A 48 -24.84 -15.66 -10.48
N GLU A 49 -26.13 -15.26 -10.55
CA GLU A 49 -26.71 -14.22 -9.71
C GLU A 49 -26.47 -14.51 -8.22
N VAL A 50 -25.78 -13.61 -7.53
CA VAL A 50 -25.56 -13.69 -6.09
C VAL A 50 -26.69 -12.93 -5.40
N PRO A 51 -27.50 -13.58 -4.53
CA PRO A 51 -28.58 -12.90 -3.82
C PRO A 51 -28.09 -11.65 -3.08
N GLY A 52 -28.75 -10.52 -3.32
CA GLY A 52 -28.39 -9.21 -2.74
C GLY A 52 -27.35 -8.40 -3.52
N TYR A 53 -26.92 -8.87 -4.69
CA TYR A 53 -26.05 -8.12 -5.60
C TYR A 53 -26.75 -7.87 -6.95
N PRO A 54 -26.59 -6.68 -7.55
CA PRO A 54 -27.18 -6.40 -8.86
C PRO A 54 -26.48 -7.22 -9.96
N PRO A 55 -27.17 -7.48 -11.09
CA PRO A 55 -26.54 -8.07 -12.26
C PRO A 55 -25.42 -7.14 -12.71
N GLY A 56 -24.17 -7.63 -12.64
CA GLY A 56 -23.00 -6.83 -12.97
C GLY A 56 -23.00 -6.34 -14.42
N ASP A 57 -22.07 -5.44 -14.75
CA ASP A 57 -21.87 -4.98 -16.12
C ASP A 57 -21.52 -6.18 -17.02
N PRO A 58 -22.34 -6.50 -18.04
CA PRO A 58 -22.21 -7.74 -18.79
C PRO A 58 -20.90 -7.84 -19.58
N GLU A 59 -20.32 -6.71 -19.99
CA GLU A 59 -19.02 -6.70 -20.69
C GLU A 59 -17.88 -7.01 -19.72
N ILE A 60 -17.96 -6.46 -18.50
CA ILE A 60 -16.97 -6.75 -17.45
C ILE A 60 -17.07 -8.21 -17.01
N VAL A 61 -18.29 -8.74 -16.81
CA VAL A 61 -18.55 -10.15 -16.50
C VAL A 61 -17.93 -11.04 -17.57
N ALA A 62 -18.27 -10.82 -18.85
CA ALA A 62 -17.77 -11.63 -19.95
C ALA A 62 -16.23 -11.64 -20.03
N LEU A 63 -15.59 -10.51 -19.75
CA LEU A 63 -14.14 -10.41 -19.76
C LEU A 63 -13.48 -11.08 -18.55
N LEU A 64 -14.07 -10.96 -17.35
CA LEU A 64 -13.62 -11.69 -16.17
C LEU A 64 -13.70 -13.21 -16.39
N ASP A 65 -14.78 -13.70 -16.99
CA ASP A 65 -14.97 -15.11 -17.31
C ASP A 65 -13.96 -15.60 -18.36
N LYS A 66 -13.74 -14.79 -19.40
CA LYS A 66 -12.71 -15.06 -20.42
C LYS A 66 -11.34 -15.20 -19.75
N VAL A 67 -10.94 -14.25 -18.90
CA VAL A 67 -9.65 -14.28 -18.18
C VAL A 67 -9.55 -15.51 -17.27
N ALA A 68 -10.60 -15.82 -16.50
CA ALA A 68 -10.64 -17.00 -15.63
C ALA A 68 -10.47 -18.33 -16.40
N LYS A 69 -10.92 -18.36 -17.66
CA LYS A 69 -10.87 -19.54 -18.54
C LYS A 69 -9.53 -19.70 -19.28
N VAL A 70 -8.94 -18.61 -19.77
CA VAL A 70 -7.81 -18.67 -20.71
C VAL A 70 -6.44 -18.46 -20.05
N CYS A 71 -6.41 -17.87 -18.85
CA CYS A 71 -5.17 -17.55 -18.16
C CYS A 71 -4.79 -18.61 -17.11
N ASP A 72 -3.51 -18.66 -16.76
CA ASP A 72 -3.06 -19.37 -15.55
C ASP A 72 -3.41 -18.54 -14.32
N VAL A 73 -4.43 -18.99 -13.59
CA VAL A 73 -4.93 -18.33 -12.37
C VAL A 73 -4.43 -19.09 -11.15
N GLN A 74 -3.70 -18.40 -10.30
CA GLN A 74 -3.08 -18.93 -9.09
C GLN A 74 -3.69 -18.27 -7.83
N PRO A 75 -4.76 -18.86 -7.23
CA PRO A 75 -5.43 -18.29 -6.07
C PRO A 75 -4.51 -18.10 -4.86
N TRP A 76 -3.56 -19.01 -4.67
CA TRP A 76 -2.58 -18.94 -3.60
C TRP A 76 -1.61 -17.76 -3.73
N GLY A 77 -1.50 -17.13 -4.90
CA GLY A 77 -0.65 -15.96 -5.11
C GLY A 77 -1.43 -14.67 -5.34
N ALA A 78 -2.75 -14.76 -5.50
CA ALA A 78 -3.56 -13.76 -6.20
C ALA A 78 -2.91 -13.32 -7.52
N ARG A 79 -2.42 -14.29 -8.31
CA ARG A 79 -1.67 -14.04 -9.55
C ARG A 79 -2.41 -14.59 -10.74
N ILE A 80 -2.32 -13.85 -11.84
CA ILE A 80 -2.85 -14.23 -13.14
C ILE A 80 -1.73 -14.04 -14.15
N THR A 81 -1.51 -15.03 -15.00
CA THR A 81 -0.61 -14.94 -16.15
C THR A 81 -1.38 -15.35 -17.39
N CYS A 82 -1.58 -14.41 -18.30
CA CYS A 82 -2.32 -14.67 -19.53
C CYS A 82 -1.38 -14.76 -20.75
N PRO A 83 -1.64 -15.67 -21.70
CA PRO A 83 -0.80 -15.84 -22.87
C PRO A 83 -0.85 -14.65 -23.84
N LYS A 84 -1.96 -13.91 -23.91
CA LYS A 84 -2.13 -12.76 -24.82
C LYS A 84 -2.44 -11.46 -24.09
N ARG A 85 -2.14 -11.38 -22.79
CA ARG A 85 -2.36 -10.20 -21.94
C ARG A 85 -3.84 -9.79 -21.86
N GLU A 86 -4.76 -10.74 -21.85
CA GLU A 86 -6.21 -10.51 -21.70
C GLU A 86 -6.56 -9.70 -20.44
N GLU A 87 -5.77 -9.79 -19.38
CA GLU A 87 -5.91 -8.99 -18.16
C GLU A 87 -5.70 -7.49 -18.39
N ASP A 88 -4.96 -7.11 -19.43
CA ASP A 88 -4.73 -5.70 -19.76
C ASP A 88 -5.90 -5.05 -20.49
N GLU A 89 -6.70 -5.83 -21.22
CA GLU A 89 -7.95 -5.36 -21.84
C GLU A 89 -8.87 -4.80 -20.75
N LEU A 90 -9.12 -5.59 -19.70
CA LEU A 90 -10.00 -5.20 -18.60
C LEU A 90 -9.49 -3.94 -17.90
N ARG A 91 -8.18 -3.85 -17.67
CA ARG A 91 -7.56 -2.69 -17.04
C ARG A 91 -7.65 -1.44 -17.91
N SER A 92 -7.47 -1.59 -19.21
CA SER A 92 -7.46 -0.47 -20.16
C SER A 92 -8.79 0.28 -20.18
N TRP A 93 -9.91 -0.39 -19.97
CA TRP A 93 -11.24 0.23 -19.92
C TRP A 93 -11.36 1.26 -18.79
N PHE A 94 -10.69 1.04 -17.66
CA PHE A 94 -10.69 1.99 -16.54
C PHE A 94 -9.69 3.13 -16.74
N PHE A 95 -8.55 2.88 -17.41
CA PHE A 95 -7.55 3.90 -17.68
C PHE A 95 -7.94 4.85 -18.83
N THR A 96 -8.71 4.35 -19.79
CA THR A 96 -9.24 5.13 -20.91
C THR A 96 -10.57 5.81 -20.60
N GLY A 97 -11.14 5.56 -19.42
CA GLY A 97 -12.43 6.12 -19.00
C GLY A 97 -13.65 5.45 -19.64
N GLN A 98 -13.47 4.36 -20.39
CA GLN A 98 -14.59 3.58 -20.97
C GLN A 98 -15.50 3.00 -19.88
N LYS A 99 -14.94 2.60 -18.73
CA LYS A 99 -15.69 2.13 -17.55
C LYS A 99 -15.27 2.91 -16.30
N GLY A 100 -16.25 3.30 -15.49
CA GLY A 100 -16.02 3.96 -14.21
C GLY A 100 -15.88 2.95 -13.06
N ILE A 101 -14.96 3.20 -12.13
CA ILE A 101 -14.79 2.32 -10.95
C ILE A 101 -16.06 2.29 -10.08
N ALA A 102 -16.76 3.41 -9.95
CA ALA A 102 -17.97 3.52 -9.15
C ALA A 102 -19.10 2.64 -9.67
N THR A 103 -19.30 2.59 -10.99
CA THR A 103 -20.35 1.78 -11.63
C THR A 103 -19.97 0.31 -11.75
N ALA A 104 -18.66 0.01 -11.85
CA ALA A 104 -18.18 -1.36 -11.97
C ALA A 104 -18.05 -2.11 -10.63
N LEU A 105 -18.01 -1.40 -9.50
CA LEU A 105 -17.68 -2.00 -8.20
C LEU A 105 -18.61 -3.17 -7.81
N ASP A 106 -19.90 -3.05 -8.11
CA ASP A 106 -20.85 -4.13 -7.83
C ASP A 106 -20.53 -5.40 -8.60
N THR A 107 -20.06 -5.27 -9.85
CA THR A 107 -19.61 -6.43 -10.66
C THR A 107 -18.45 -7.15 -9.98
N PHE A 108 -17.42 -6.41 -9.53
CA PHE A 108 -16.30 -7.01 -8.80
C PHE A 108 -16.75 -7.64 -7.49
N SER A 109 -17.69 -7.00 -6.79
CA SER A 109 -18.20 -7.49 -5.50
C SER A 109 -18.95 -8.81 -5.66
N SER A 110 -19.77 -8.95 -6.72
CA SER A 110 -20.43 -10.21 -7.09
C SER A 110 -19.42 -11.32 -7.39
N TYR A 111 -18.34 -11.04 -8.12
CA TYR A 111 -17.29 -12.05 -8.37
C TYR A 111 -16.53 -12.45 -7.12
N ILE A 112 -16.22 -11.48 -6.25
CA ILE A 112 -15.55 -11.76 -4.97
C ILE A 112 -16.44 -12.65 -4.08
N MET A 113 -17.76 -12.48 -4.17
CA MET A 113 -18.74 -13.31 -3.47
C MET A 113 -18.96 -14.70 -4.06
N SER A 114 -18.57 -14.92 -5.32
CA SER A 114 -18.78 -16.21 -5.99
C SER A 114 -18.04 -17.35 -5.28
N HIS A 115 -18.52 -18.58 -5.40
CA HIS A 115 -17.83 -19.75 -4.83
C HIS A 115 -16.63 -20.22 -5.67
N ASP A 116 -16.41 -19.65 -6.85
CA ASP A 116 -15.28 -19.97 -7.71
C ASP A 116 -14.04 -19.18 -7.31
N GLU A 117 -13.06 -19.85 -6.68
CA GLU A 117 -11.79 -19.21 -6.30
C GLU A 117 -11.02 -18.63 -7.49
N LYS A 118 -11.18 -19.19 -8.71
CA LYS A 118 -10.54 -18.61 -9.90
C LYS A 118 -11.17 -17.27 -10.24
N GLY A 119 -12.49 -17.21 -10.33
CA GLY A 119 -13.25 -15.96 -10.51
C GLY A 119 -12.93 -14.92 -9.43
N GLN A 120 -12.90 -15.31 -8.16
CA GLN A 120 -12.47 -14.44 -7.06
C GLN A 120 -11.07 -13.89 -7.30
N THR A 121 -10.11 -14.75 -7.66
CA THR A 121 -8.72 -14.37 -7.92
C THR A 121 -8.62 -13.36 -9.05
N VAL A 122 -9.37 -13.58 -10.14
CA VAL A 122 -9.42 -12.66 -11.28
C VAL A 122 -9.93 -11.29 -10.86
N ALA A 123 -11.05 -11.25 -10.14
CA ALA A 123 -11.63 -10.00 -9.65
C ALA A 123 -10.69 -9.27 -8.68
N VAL A 124 -10.06 -9.97 -7.73
CA VAL A 124 -9.13 -9.38 -6.75
C VAL A 124 -7.92 -8.76 -7.46
N ASP A 125 -7.24 -9.49 -8.36
CA ASP A 125 -6.04 -8.97 -9.03
C ASP A 125 -6.38 -7.83 -9.99
N ALA A 126 -7.46 -7.96 -10.77
CA ALA A 126 -7.92 -6.91 -11.67
C ALA A 126 -8.24 -5.63 -10.90
N LEU A 127 -9.07 -5.71 -9.86
CA LEU A 127 -9.46 -4.58 -9.03
C LEU A 127 -8.24 -3.91 -8.40
N ARG A 128 -7.32 -4.71 -7.84
CA ARG A 128 -6.06 -4.23 -7.26
C ARG A 128 -5.21 -3.47 -8.27
N ARG A 129 -5.11 -3.95 -9.51
CA ARG A 129 -4.36 -3.26 -10.57
C ARG A 129 -5.05 -1.99 -11.04
N ILE A 130 -6.38 -2.00 -11.16
CA ILE A 130 -7.17 -0.84 -11.56
C ILE A 130 -6.99 0.27 -10.52
N VAL A 131 -7.31 -0.01 -9.26
CA VAL A 131 -7.30 1.01 -8.18
C VAL A 131 -5.90 1.56 -7.91
N ASN A 132 -4.85 0.74 -8.02
CA ASN A 132 -3.48 1.22 -7.83
C ASN A 132 -2.99 2.16 -8.94
N ASN A 133 -3.60 2.12 -10.12
CA ASN A 133 -3.26 2.96 -11.26
C ASN A 133 -4.21 4.15 -11.46
N LEU A 134 -5.25 4.29 -10.62
CA LEU A 134 -6.09 5.50 -10.62
C LEU A 134 -5.25 6.74 -10.28
N ASP A 135 -5.37 7.80 -11.05
CA ASP A 135 -4.71 9.07 -10.74
C ASP A 135 -5.56 9.88 -9.76
N PRO A 136 -5.09 10.20 -8.54
CA PRO A 136 -5.82 11.06 -7.61
C PRO A 136 -6.19 12.43 -8.18
N LYS A 137 -5.46 12.94 -9.19
CA LYS A 137 -5.74 14.24 -9.83
C LYS A 137 -7.04 14.24 -10.65
N THR A 138 -7.58 13.08 -11.02
CA THR A 138 -8.84 12.98 -11.77
C THR A 138 -10.08 13.02 -10.88
N PHE A 139 -9.91 13.17 -9.57
CA PHE A 139 -10.98 13.16 -8.60
C PHE A 139 -11.00 14.46 -7.81
N ASP A 140 -12.19 14.95 -7.50
CA ASP A 140 -12.34 16.00 -6.50
C ASP A 140 -12.27 15.39 -5.10
N LEU A 141 -11.17 15.67 -4.40
CA LEU A 141 -10.82 15.07 -3.11
C LEU A 141 -10.90 16.09 -1.96
N ALA A 142 -11.51 17.25 -2.18
CA ALA A 142 -11.71 18.23 -1.12
C ALA A 142 -12.57 17.66 0.02
N GLY A 143 -12.43 18.23 1.22
CA GLY A 143 -13.07 17.71 2.43
C GLY A 143 -14.60 17.64 2.33
N ASP A 144 -15.20 18.50 1.54
CA ASP A 144 -16.64 18.69 1.34
C ASP A 144 -17.20 18.06 0.06
N SER A 145 -16.35 17.59 -0.86
CA SER A 145 -16.80 16.91 -2.10
C SER A 145 -17.69 15.70 -1.81
N PRO A 146 -18.60 15.29 -2.71
CA PRO A 146 -19.33 14.05 -2.52
C PRO A 146 -18.41 12.82 -2.56
N ALA A 147 -18.88 11.69 -2.02
CA ALA A 147 -18.22 10.40 -2.24
C ALA A 147 -18.32 10.00 -3.72
N ILE A 148 -17.25 9.43 -4.27
CA ILE A 148 -17.19 8.96 -5.66
C ILE A 148 -17.89 7.60 -5.78
N ILE A 149 -17.73 6.77 -4.76
CA ILE A 149 -18.41 5.48 -4.64
C ILE A 149 -19.59 5.65 -3.70
N GLY A 150 -20.79 5.31 -4.17
CA GLY A 150 -22.00 5.32 -3.35
C GLY A 150 -21.91 4.33 -2.19
N ILE A 151 -22.53 4.68 -1.06
CA ILE A 151 -22.43 3.89 0.18
C ILE A 151 -22.93 2.45 0.02
N ASP A 152 -23.94 2.22 -0.81
CA ASP A 152 -24.49 0.88 -1.04
C ASP A 152 -23.52 -0.03 -1.80
N ALA A 153 -22.85 0.50 -2.83
CA ALA A 153 -21.83 -0.23 -3.58
C ALA A 153 -20.61 -0.52 -2.69
N TRP A 154 -20.22 0.44 -1.85
CA TRP A 154 -19.19 0.21 -0.83
C TRP A 154 -19.59 -0.91 0.15
N ASN A 155 -20.80 -0.88 0.69
CA ASN A 155 -21.26 -1.87 1.67
C ASN A 155 -21.28 -3.29 1.08
N ARG A 156 -21.70 -3.42 -0.18
CA ARG A 156 -21.64 -4.69 -0.93
C ARG A 156 -20.20 -5.15 -1.13
N TYR A 157 -19.30 -4.29 -1.59
CA TYR A 157 -17.88 -4.63 -1.71
C TYR A 157 -17.25 -5.03 -0.37
N HIS A 158 -17.48 -4.23 0.67
CA HIS A 158 -16.95 -4.47 2.01
C HIS A 158 -17.46 -5.81 2.57
N GLY A 159 -18.76 -6.09 2.41
CA GLY A 159 -19.38 -7.37 2.79
C GLY A 159 -18.84 -8.56 1.97
N ALA A 160 -18.54 -8.36 0.69
CA ALA A 160 -17.91 -9.37 -0.16
C ALA A 160 -16.51 -9.74 0.33
N VAL A 161 -15.68 -8.74 0.63
CA VAL A 161 -14.32 -8.95 1.12
C VAL A 161 -14.29 -9.69 2.46
N GLN A 162 -15.23 -9.40 3.36
CA GLN A 162 -15.35 -10.10 4.65
C GLN A 162 -15.62 -11.60 4.53
N LYS A 163 -16.14 -12.06 3.39
CA LYS A 163 -16.51 -13.46 3.13
C LYS A 163 -15.44 -14.22 2.33
N VAL A 164 -14.32 -13.59 1.99
CA VAL A 164 -13.19 -14.25 1.31
C VAL A 164 -12.50 -15.19 2.28
N ASN A 165 -12.75 -16.49 2.13
CA ASN A 165 -12.19 -17.53 2.99
C ASN A 165 -10.69 -17.77 2.76
N ASN A 166 -10.18 -17.51 1.55
CA ASN A 166 -8.77 -17.68 1.23
C ASN A 166 -7.94 -16.52 1.81
N PRO A 167 -7.08 -16.74 2.81
CA PRO A 167 -6.38 -15.65 3.50
C PRO A 167 -5.44 -14.86 2.58
N ARG A 168 -4.89 -15.51 1.55
CA ARG A 168 -3.96 -14.86 0.61
C ARG A 168 -4.70 -13.97 -0.39
N LEU A 169 -5.90 -14.38 -0.81
CA LEU A 169 -6.78 -13.51 -1.59
C LEU A 169 -7.24 -12.31 -0.74
N PHE A 170 -7.63 -12.54 0.52
CA PHE A 170 -7.97 -11.45 1.43
C PHE A 170 -6.82 -10.44 1.62
N ILE A 171 -5.59 -10.93 1.87
CA ILE A 171 -4.40 -10.06 1.99
C ILE A 171 -4.18 -9.23 0.71
N SER A 172 -4.51 -9.78 -0.46
CA SER A 172 -4.33 -9.11 -1.75
C SER A 172 -5.36 -8.00 -2.01
N GLN A 173 -6.36 -7.85 -1.15
CA GLN A 173 -7.30 -6.72 -1.15
C GLN A 173 -6.74 -5.49 -0.42
N ASP A 174 -5.54 -5.54 0.16
CA ASP A 174 -4.92 -4.46 0.94
C ASP A 174 -5.12 -3.03 0.39
N SER A 175 -4.67 -2.80 -0.83
CA SER A 175 -4.69 -1.52 -1.53
C SER A 175 -6.07 -1.20 -2.09
N SER A 176 -6.81 -2.20 -2.57
CA SER A 176 -8.20 -2.04 -3.01
C SER A 176 -9.10 -1.57 -1.88
N LEU A 177 -9.03 -2.22 -0.70
CA LEU A 177 -9.78 -1.83 0.49
C LEU A 177 -9.48 -0.38 0.88
N ALA A 178 -8.19 -0.02 0.99
CA ALA A 178 -7.81 1.34 1.38
C ALA A 178 -8.27 2.40 0.37
N ILE A 179 -8.06 2.16 -0.93
CA ILE A 179 -8.38 3.13 -1.99
C ILE A 179 -9.90 3.25 -2.18
N LEU A 180 -10.63 2.13 -2.23
CA LEU A 180 -12.08 2.15 -2.39
C LEU A 180 -12.78 2.74 -1.16
N ALA A 181 -12.26 2.48 0.05
CA ALA A 181 -12.74 3.15 1.26
C ALA A 181 -12.54 4.67 1.18
N ALA A 182 -11.39 5.12 0.69
CA ALA A 182 -11.12 6.54 0.49
C ALA A 182 -12.07 7.19 -0.52
N LEU A 183 -12.36 6.50 -1.62
CA LEU A 183 -13.32 6.96 -2.65
C LEU A 183 -14.78 6.94 -2.15
N ALA A 184 -15.10 6.05 -1.21
CA ALA A 184 -16.40 5.96 -0.55
C ALA A 184 -16.54 6.83 0.72
N ARG A 185 -15.45 7.46 1.20
CA ARG A 185 -15.37 8.16 2.50
C ARG A 185 -15.67 7.25 3.71
N GLN A 186 -15.16 6.02 3.67
CA GLN A 186 -15.41 4.96 4.65
C GLN A 186 -14.12 4.39 5.25
N GLU A 187 -13.08 5.22 5.38
CA GLU A 187 -11.76 4.85 5.88
C GLU A 187 -11.83 4.16 7.25
N THR A 188 -12.62 4.71 8.17
CA THR A 188 -12.79 4.17 9.52
C THR A 188 -13.38 2.75 9.50
N ALA A 189 -14.37 2.49 8.64
CA ALA A 189 -15.00 1.18 8.52
C ALA A 189 -13.99 0.15 7.97
N ALA A 190 -13.28 0.51 6.90
CA ALA A 190 -12.25 -0.35 6.31
C ALA A 190 -11.11 -0.65 7.30
N PHE A 191 -10.65 0.36 8.06
CA PHE A 191 -9.58 0.16 9.02
C PHE A 191 -10.00 -0.64 10.24
N ARG A 192 -11.26 -0.53 10.68
CA ARG A 192 -11.82 -1.41 11.72
C ARG A 192 -11.80 -2.87 11.29
N LEU A 193 -12.17 -3.17 10.04
CA LEU A 193 -12.05 -4.53 9.50
C LEU A 193 -10.60 -5.04 9.59
N LEU A 194 -9.64 -4.19 9.26
CA LEU A 194 -8.22 -4.56 9.22
C LEU A 194 -7.55 -4.69 10.60
N GLU A 195 -8.20 -4.30 11.70
CA GLU A 195 -7.65 -4.46 13.06
C GLU A 195 -7.37 -5.95 13.39
N GLY A 196 -8.23 -6.85 12.93
CA GLY A 196 -8.04 -8.31 13.06
C GLY A 196 -6.98 -8.91 12.13
N TYR A 197 -6.42 -8.12 11.20
CA TYR A 197 -5.51 -8.60 10.16
C TYR A 197 -4.24 -7.72 10.07
N PRO A 198 -3.30 -7.82 11.03
CA PRO A 198 -2.16 -6.91 11.14
C PRO A 198 -1.29 -6.83 9.88
N ALA A 199 -1.05 -7.96 9.20
CA ALA A 199 -0.27 -7.99 7.97
C ALA A 199 -0.96 -7.25 6.82
N THR A 200 -2.27 -7.46 6.63
CA THR A 200 -3.07 -6.74 5.63
C THR A 200 -3.15 -5.25 5.97
N ARG A 201 -3.33 -4.91 7.26
CA ARG A 201 -3.34 -3.52 7.74
C ARG A 201 -2.05 -2.78 7.40
N LEU A 202 -0.89 -3.39 7.66
CA LEU A 202 0.41 -2.81 7.32
C LEU A 202 0.57 -2.54 5.82
N ARG A 203 0.01 -3.41 4.98
CA ARG A 203 0.06 -3.27 3.51
C ARG A 203 -0.96 -2.26 2.97
N ALA A 204 -2.10 -2.10 3.63
CA ALA A 204 -3.14 -1.14 3.27
C ALA A 204 -2.77 0.30 3.65
N LEU A 205 -2.11 0.50 4.80
CA LEU A 205 -1.73 1.80 5.35
C LEU A 205 -1.07 2.76 4.34
N PRO A 206 -0.06 2.34 3.56
CA PRO A 206 0.56 3.20 2.54
C PRO A 206 -0.41 3.80 1.52
N HIS A 207 -1.58 3.21 1.30
CA HIS A 207 -2.54 3.64 0.29
C HIS A 207 -3.62 4.58 0.85
N LEU A 208 -3.74 4.67 2.18
CA LEU A 208 -4.85 5.34 2.84
C LEU A 208 -4.92 6.84 2.51
N MET A 209 -3.85 7.60 2.70
CA MET A 209 -3.88 9.06 2.47
C MET A 209 -3.78 9.46 0.99
N ARG A 210 -3.55 8.51 0.07
CA ARG A 210 -3.43 8.80 -1.37
C ARG A 210 -4.68 9.50 -1.93
N PHE A 211 -5.87 9.05 -1.50
CA PHE A 211 -7.17 9.62 -1.92
C PHE A 211 -7.91 10.27 -0.75
N SER A 212 -7.70 9.83 0.48
CA SER A 212 -8.34 10.41 1.66
C SER A 212 -7.72 11.73 2.12
N ARG A 213 -6.48 12.00 1.72
CA ARG A 213 -5.71 13.18 2.14
C ARG A 213 -5.75 13.36 3.67
N LEU A 214 -6.03 14.57 4.17
CA LEU A 214 -6.13 14.83 5.62
C LEU A 214 -7.30 14.12 6.33
N ARG A 215 -8.34 13.66 5.63
CA ARG A 215 -9.46 12.96 6.30
C ARG A 215 -8.99 11.71 7.05
N ALA A 216 -7.99 11.03 6.50
CA ALA A 216 -7.40 9.85 7.11
C ALA A 216 -6.24 10.17 8.07
N PHE A 217 -5.86 11.44 8.21
CA PHE A 217 -4.65 11.79 8.95
C PHE A 217 -4.72 11.40 10.42
N GLU A 218 -5.85 11.58 11.09
CA GLU A 218 -6.00 11.22 12.50
C GLU A 218 -5.79 9.71 12.74
N ILE A 219 -6.26 8.86 11.82
CA ILE A 219 -6.01 7.41 11.86
C ILE A 219 -4.51 7.13 11.72
N VAL A 220 -3.86 7.75 10.72
CA VAL A 220 -2.43 7.57 10.45
C VAL A 220 -1.57 8.09 11.60
N LYS A 221 -1.89 9.26 12.14
CA LYS A 221 -1.19 9.88 13.26
C LYS A 221 -1.27 9.00 14.50
N LYS A 222 -2.48 8.54 14.85
CA LYS A 222 -2.70 7.63 16.00
C LYS A 222 -1.88 6.35 15.86
N LEU A 223 -1.93 5.69 14.70
CA LEU A 223 -1.20 4.45 14.44
C LEU A 223 0.32 4.66 14.43
N ALA A 224 0.80 5.80 13.90
CA ALA A 224 2.22 6.15 13.94
C ALA A 224 2.72 6.35 15.37
N SER A 225 1.97 7.08 16.20
CA SER A 225 2.31 7.27 17.62
C SER A 225 2.30 5.96 18.39
N GLN A 226 1.33 5.07 18.12
CA GLN A 226 1.29 3.73 18.71
C GLN A 226 2.51 2.91 18.31
N GLY A 227 2.86 2.90 17.02
CA GLY A 227 4.04 2.20 16.52
C GLY A 227 5.35 2.74 17.09
N ALA A 228 5.48 4.06 17.20
CA ALA A 228 6.65 4.69 17.79
C ALA A 228 6.79 4.34 19.28
N ALA A 229 5.69 4.40 20.04
CA ALA A 229 5.68 4.08 21.47
C ALA A 229 5.96 2.60 21.76
N SER A 230 5.55 1.68 20.88
CA SER A 230 5.80 0.25 21.02
C SER A 230 7.11 -0.24 20.39
N GLY A 231 7.84 0.63 19.68
CA GLY A 231 9.00 0.25 18.88
C GLY A 231 8.66 -0.51 17.59
N ASP A 232 7.39 -0.55 17.16
CA ASP A 232 6.97 -1.11 15.88
C ASP A 232 7.34 -0.16 14.72
N LEU A 233 8.58 -0.33 14.27
CA LEU A 233 9.12 0.43 13.13
C LEU A 233 8.37 0.15 11.83
N ALA A 234 7.81 -1.05 11.64
CA ALA A 234 7.08 -1.39 10.42
C ALA A 234 5.78 -0.61 10.32
N LEU A 235 5.03 -0.53 11.43
CA LEU A 235 3.82 0.29 11.53
C LEU A 235 4.13 1.78 11.34
N THR A 236 5.16 2.29 12.02
CA THR A 236 5.56 3.69 11.92
C THR A 236 5.95 4.07 10.48
N LYS A 237 6.74 3.21 9.81
CA LYS A 237 7.12 3.41 8.39
C LYS A 237 5.93 3.31 7.44
N ALA A 238 4.98 2.40 7.68
CA ALA A 238 3.77 2.30 6.89
C ALA A 238 2.92 3.58 6.98
N CYS A 239 2.85 4.19 8.17
CA CYS A 239 2.16 5.47 8.38
C CYS A 239 2.86 6.63 7.66
N LEU A 240 4.18 6.76 7.78
CA LEU A 240 4.95 7.75 7.00
C LEU A 240 4.78 7.55 5.49
N SER A 241 4.76 6.29 5.03
CA SER A 241 4.53 5.94 3.63
C SER A 241 3.17 6.45 3.14
N SER A 242 2.14 6.38 3.98
CA SER A 242 0.80 6.90 3.67
C SER A 242 0.84 8.39 3.32
N ALA A 243 1.40 9.22 4.22
CA ALA A 243 1.55 10.65 3.99
C ALA A 243 2.45 10.96 2.78
N SER A 244 3.53 10.20 2.59
CA SER A 244 4.44 10.40 1.46
C SER A 244 3.81 10.12 0.09
N ARG A 245 2.76 9.28 0.06
CA ARG A 245 2.03 8.89 -1.15
C ARG A 245 0.84 9.81 -1.47
N MET A 246 0.62 10.84 -0.66
CA MET A 246 -0.25 11.92 -1.06
C MET A 246 0.25 12.54 -2.37
N PRO A 247 -0.65 12.97 -3.27
CA PRO A 247 -0.33 13.90 -4.35
C PRO A 247 0.32 15.18 -3.81
N GLU A 248 0.62 16.13 -4.70
CA GLU A 248 1.09 17.46 -4.31
C GLU A 248 0.26 18.03 -3.14
N MET A 249 0.95 18.30 -2.03
CA MET A 249 0.33 18.74 -0.78
C MET A 249 -0.05 20.21 -0.89
N THR A 250 -1.28 20.55 -0.47
CA THR A 250 -1.71 21.94 -0.34
C THR A 250 -0.96 22.65 0.80
N PRO A 251 -0.92 23.99 0.83
CA PRO A 251 -0.34 24.72 1.96
C PRO A 251 -0.95 24.32 3.32
N GLU A 252 -2.24 24.03 3.37
CA GLU A 252 -2.97 23.58 4.57
C GLU A 252 -2.48 22.21 5.04
N GLU A 253 -2.24 21.29 4.09
CA GLU A 253 -1.67 19.98 4.36
C GLU A 253 -0.23 20.07 4.84
N GLN A 254 0.59 20.93 4.23
CA GLN A 254 1.97 21.13 4.63
C GLN A 254 2.06 21.63 6.08
N LYS A 255 1.19 22.56 6.49
CA LYS A 255 1.11 23.08 7.86
C LYS A 255 0.86 21.98 8.90
N VAL A 256 0.18 20.89 8.52
CA VAL A 256 -0.14 19.78 9.42
C VAL A 256 0.91 18.67 9.34
N LEU A 257 1.28 18.26 8.13
CA LEU A 257 2.08 17.06 7.89
C LEU A 257 3.58 17.29 8.10
N CYS A 258 4.09 18.49 7.80
CA CYS A 258 5.51 18.78 7.94
C CYS A 258 5.96 18.83 9.41
N PRO A 259 5.25 19.53 10.32
CA PRO A 259 5.57 19.47 11.75
C PRO A 259 5.43 18.04 12.32
N TRP A 260 4.36 17.33 11.96
CA TRP A 260 4.15 15.95 12.42
C TRP A 260 5.27 14.99 11.98
N ALA A 261 5.74 15.10 10.73
CA ALA A 261 6.86 14.30 10.26
C ALA A 261 8.15 14.64 11.01
N SER A 262 8.36 15.92 11.38
CA SER A 262 9.47 16.34 12.23
C SER A 262 9.39 15.77 13.65
N GLU A 263 8.21 15.75 14.26
CA GLU A 263 7.99 15.15 15.58
C GLU A 263 8.31 13.66 15.57
N LEU A 264 7.82 12.92 14.58
CA LEU A 264 8.12 11.50 14.42
C LEU A 264 9.62 11.26 14.16
N PHE A 265 10.24 12.12 13.36
CA PHE A 265 11.66 12.04 13.06
C PHE A 265 12.50 12.08 14.33
N GLN A 266 12.19 12.98 15.26
CA GLN A 266 12.92 13.15 16.51
C GLN A 266 12.85 11.91 17.43
N ALA A 267 11.80 11.09 17.32
CA ALA A 267 11.64 9.88 18.13
C ALA A 267 12.63 8.76 17.74
N ALA A 268 12.93 8.59 16.45
CA ALA A 268 13.87 7.58 15.97
C ALA A 268 14.58 8.00 14.65
N PRO A 269 15.48 9.00 14.68
CA PRO A 269 16.05 9.60 13.48
C PRO A 269 16.70 8.58 12.53
N ALA A 270 17.55 7.71 13.07
CA ALA A 270 18.31 6.73 12.31
C ALA A 270 17.43 5.75 11.50
N HIS A 271 16.21 5.46 11.97
CA HIS A 271 15.33 4.47 11.34
C HIS A 271 14.25 5.08 10.44
N LEU A 272 13.94 6.37 10.62
CA LEU A 272 12.79 7.01 10.01
C LEU A 272 13.15 8.07 8.96
N TRP A 273 14.42 8.49 8.90
CA TRP A 273 14.85 9.61 8.06
C TRP A 273 14.45 9.47 6.58
N THR A 274 14.52 8.26 5.99
CA THR A 274 14.12 8.04 4.58
C THR A 274 12.61 8.21 4.36
N GLY A 275 11.78 7.81 5.34
CA GLY A 275 10.34 8.02 5.29
C GLY A 275 9.98 9.50 5.43
N VAL A 276 10.64 10.20 6.34
CA VAL A 276 10.47 11.63 6.59
C VAL A 276 10.93 12.45 5.38
N ALA A 277 12.07 12.12 4.78
CA ALA A 277 12.58 12.78 3.57
C ALA A 277 11.56 12.75 2.41
N LYS A 278 10.84 11.63 2.24
CA LYS A 278 9.77 11.52 1.22
C LYS A 278 8.56 12.39 1.51
N ILE A 279 8.32 12.78 2.76
CA ILE A 279 7.29 13.77 3.11
C ILE A 279 7.86 15.18 2.83
N TYR A 280 9.11 15.44 3.23
CA TYR A 280 9.77 16.73 3.10
C TYR A 280 9.95 17.22 1.65
N ARG A 281 9.89 16.31 0.66
CA ARG A 281 9.79 16.67 -0.76
C ARG A 281 8.63 17.64 -1.05
N ASN A 282 7.59 17.61 -0.21
CA ASN A 282 6.40 18.46 -0.29
C ASN A 282 6.34 19.54 0.81
N CYS A 283 7.35 19.66 1.68
CA CYS A 283 7.41 20.67 2.74
C CYS A 283 8.20 21.93 2.36
N PRO A 284 7.95 23.10 2.99
CA PRO A 284 8.78 24.29 2.81
C PRO A 284 10.27 24.00 3.06
N ILE A 285 11.15 24.70 2.36
CA ILE A 285 12.60 24.44 2.39
C ILE A 285 13.19 24.56 3.80
N ASP A 286 12.66 25.46 4.62
CA ASP A 286 13.12 25.67 6.00
C ASP A 286 12.80 24.49 6.92
N SER A 287 11.81 23.65 6.57
CA SER A 287 11.47 22.43 7.33
C SER A 287 12.51 21.32 7.19
N LEU A 288 13.45 21.42 6.26
CA LEU A 288 14.44 20.38 5.99
C LEU A 288 15.62 20.41 6.98
N GLU A 289 15.87 21.52 7.67
CA GLU A 289 17.07 21.71 8.48
C GLU A 289 17.32 20.59 9.52
N PRO A 290 16.31 20.08 10.27
CA PRO A 290 16.52 18.98 11.20
C PRO A 290 17.00 17.70 10.52
N LEU A 291 16.46 17.38 9.33
CA LEU A 291 16.87 16.22 8.54
C LEU A 291 18.30 16.40 8.03
N VAL A 292 18.63 17.56 7.47
CA VAL A 292 19.96 17.84 6.93
C VAL A 292 21.03 17.79 8.02
N SER A 293 20.75 18.36 9.19
CA SER A 293 21.66 18.30 10.34
C SER A 293 21.93 16.87 10.79
N HIS A 294 20.91 16.01 10.80
CA HIS A 294 21.09 14.59 11.10
C HIS A 294 21.93 13.88 10.04
N LEU A 295 21.63 14.09 8.75
CA LEU A 295 22.38 13.46 7.66
C LEU A 295 23.85 13.89 7.66
N GLU A 296 24.15 15.16 7.92
CA GLU A 296 25.53 15.67 7.99
C GLU A 296 26.34 14.98 9.09
N LYS A 297 25.70 14.65 10.21
CA LYS A 297 26.34 14.05 11.37
C LYS A 297 26.44 12.53 11.29
N GLU A 298 25.37 11.86 10.85
CA GLU A 298 25.18 10.42 11.05
C GLU A 298 25.24 9.62 9.73
N TRP A 299 25.06 10.24 8.56
CA TRP A 299 25.05 9.52 7.28
C TRP A 299 26.42 9.48 6.63
N LEU A 300 27.19 8.47 7.04
CA LEU A 300 28.59 8.28 6.62
C LEU A 300 28.71 7.53 5.28
N PRO A 301 29.76 7.78 4.49
CA PRO A 301 29.97 7.14 3.19
C PRO A 301 29.98 5.60 3.21
N GLU A 302 30.58 4.99 4.25
CA GLU A 302 30.64 3.52 4.41
C GLU A 302 29.27 2.86 4.59
N ASN A 303 28.31 3.59 5.16
CA ASN A 303 26.99 3.07 5.50
C ASN A 303 25.90 3.49 4.51
N ALA A 304 26.21 4.41 3.58
CA ALA A 304 25.27 4.89 2.59
C ALA A 304 24.79 3.76 1.67
N LEU A 305 23.47 3.75 1.40
CA LEU A 305 22.84 2.83 0.45
C LEU A 305 22.38 3.58 -0.80
N ALA A 306 22.40 2.90 -1.96
CA ALA A 306 22.00 3.51 -3.23
C ALA A 306 20.56 4.06 -3.20
N GLY A 307 19.63 3.33 -2.56
CA GLY A 307 18.24 3.78 -2.40
C GLY A 307 18.08 4.98 -1.47
N GLU A 308 18.95 5.14 -0.47
CA GLU A 308 18.96 6.30 0.42
C GLU A 308 19.48 7.55 -0.31
N VAL A 309 20.53 7.37 -1.11
CA VAL A 309 21.06 8.42 -1.98
C VAL A 309 20.01 8.86 -3.00
N ALA A 310 19.26 7.93 -3.59
CA ALA A 310 18.15 8.27 -4.48
C ALA A 310 17.08 9.12 -3.80
N VAL A 311 16.72 8.82 -2.53
CA VAL A 311 15.74 9.63 -1.77
C VAL A 311 16.26 11.06 -1.51
N VAL A 312 17.55 11.22 -1.22
CA VAL A 312 18.15 12.57 -1.09
C VAL A 312 18.21 13.28 -2.45
N GLY A 313 18.45 12.54 -3.53
CA GLY A 313 18.35 13.03 -4.90
C GLY A 313 16.96 13.58 -5.22
N ASP A 314 15.90 12.81 -4.91
CA ASP A 314 14.51 13.26 -5.09
C ASP A 314 14.23 14.53 -4.28
N LEU A 315 14.75 14.63 -3.05
CA LEU A 315 14.61 15.83 -2.22
C LEU A 315 15.32 17.04 -2.84
N LEU A 316 16.55 16.86 -3.34
CA LEU A 316 17.30 17.89 -4.06
C LEU A 316 16.57 18.33 -5.33
N LEU A 317 16.04 17.41 -6.13
CA LEU A 317 15.27 17.73 -7.33
C LEU A 317 13.99 18.50 -6.99
N ALA A 318 13.29 18.11 -5.94
CA ALA A 318 12.04 18.73 -5.53
C ALA A 318 12.20 20.11 -4.86
N ARG A 319 13.37 20.40 -4.25
CA ARG A 319 13.56 21.59 -3.40
C ARG A 319 14.73 22.48 -3.76
N CYS A 320 15.69 21.96 -4.49
CA CYS A 320 16.95 22.62 -4.78
C CYS A 320 17.13 22.74 -6.29
N ALA A 321 16.16 23.39 -6.93
CA ALA A 321 16.10 23.53 -8.38
C ALA A 321 17.43 24.04 -8.97
N PRO A 322 17.82 23.61 -10.18
CA PRO A 322 19.10 23.96 -10.79
C PRO A 322 19.27 25.45 -11.04
N ASP A 323 18.17 26.20 -11.21
CA ASP A 323 18.12 27.63 -11.54
C ASP A 323 18.39 28.57 -10.35
N GLN A 324 18.42 28.05 -9.11
CA GLN A 324 18.89 28.80 -7.94
C GLN A 324 20.41 29.07 -7.93
N VAL A 325 21.11 28.94 -9.06
CA VAL A 325 22.57 29.07 -9.21
C VAL A 325 23.12 30.33 -8.55
N LEU A 326 22.39 31.44 -8.60
CA LEU A 326 22.89 32.73 -8.13
C LEU A 326 22.88 32.85 -6.59
N LYS A 327 21.94 32.20 -5.89
CA LYS A 327 21.85 32.19 -4.41
C LYS A 327 21.11 30.91 -3.93
N PRO A 328 21.77 29.74 -3.93
CA PRO A 328 21.14 28.52 -3.45
C PRO A 328 20.84 28.63 -1.96
N ALA A 329 19.69 28.10 -1.53
CA ALA A 329 19.37 28.02 -0.11
C ALA A 329 20.46 27.24 0.65
N PRO A 330 20.85 27.66 1.88
CA PRO A 330 21.92 27.01 2.65
C PRO A 330 21.73 25.49 2.82
N VAL A 331 20.48 25.06 3.06
CA VAL A 331 20.08 23.66 3.17
C VAL A 331 20.45 22.86 1.91
N CYS A 332 20.24 23.44 0.73
CA CYS A 332 20.57 22.81 -0.55
C CYS A 332 22.08 22.65 -0.74
N VAL A 333 22.86 23.65 -0.32
CA VAL A 333 24.33 23.59 -0.37
C VAL A 333 24.83 22.46 0.54
N LYS A 334 24.29 22.37 1.77
CA LYS A 334 24.62 21.30 2.72
C LYS A 334 24.28 19.92 2.15
N LEU A 335 23.08 19.71 1.62
CA LEU A 335 22.67 18.43 1.03
C LEU A 335 23.57 18.02 -0.14
N ARG A 336 23.88 18.94 -1.06
CA ARG A 336 24.81 18.65 -2.18
C ARG A 336 26.20 18.29 -1.66
N LYS A 337 26.69 18.98 -0.64
CA LYS A 337 27.98 18.68 0.00
C LYS A 337 27.99 17.29 0.63
N ILE A 338 26.92 16.88 1.32
CA ILE A 338 26.78 15.52 1.88
C ILE A 338 26.88 14.47 0.77
N VAL A 339 26.11 14.64 -0.32
CA VAL A 339 26.15 13.71 -1.46
C VAL A 339 27.53 13.68 -2.12
N ALA A 340 28.19 14.83 -2.28
CA ALA A 340 29.55 14.91 -2.83
C ALA A 340 30.59 14.23 -1.93
N ASN A 341 30.49 14.38 -0.62
CA ASN A 341 31.36 13.70 0.35
C ASN A 341 31.18 12.18 0.28
N ILE A 342 29.94 11.70 0.14
CA ILE A 342 29.66 10.28 -0.10
C ILE A 342 30.30 9.85 -1.42
N MET A 343 30.05 10.55 -2.53
CA MET A 343 30.59 10.19 -3.85
C MET A 343 32.12 10.06 -3.87
N ASN A 344 32.80 11.05 -3.29
CA ASN A 344 34.26 11.21 -3.35
C ASN A 344 35.01 10.35 -2.32
N SER A 345 34.32 9.74 -1.37
CA SER A 345 34.96 8.87 -0.39
C SER A 345 35.46 7.57 -1.03
N PRO A 346 36.69 7.12 -0.71
CA PRO A 346 37.20 5.84 -1.15
C PRO A 346 36.45 4.65 -0.52
N LYS A 347 35.73 4.87 0.59
CA LYS A 347 34.93 3.85 1.27
C LYS A 347 33.56 3.62 0.63
N THR A 348 33.17 4.45 -0.33
CA THR A 348 31.85 4.39 -0.96
C THR A 348 31.80 3.29 -2.00
N ARG A 349 30.74 2.48 -1.93
CA ARG A 349 30.49 1.38 -2.85
C ARG A 349 30.22 1.89 -4.27
N PRO A 350 30.67 1.18 -5.33
CA PRO A 350 30.53 1.65 -6.72
C PRO A 350 29.09 1.96 -7.14
N GLU A 351 28.12 1.14 -6.72
CA GLU A 351 26.70 1.35 -7.03
C GLU A 351 26.13 2.62 -6.38
N VAL A 352 26.62 3.01 -5.20
CA VAL A 352 26.23 4.24 -4.51
C VAL A 352 26.83 5.44 -5.24
N ARG A 353 28.11 5.37 -5.63
CA ARG A 353 28.81 6.42 -6.38
C ARG A 353 28.09 6.73 -7.70
N LYS A 354 27.67 5.69 -8.43
CA LYS A 354 26.89 5.84 -9.68
C LYS A 354 25.58 6.61 -9.48
N VAL A 355 24.88 6.40 -8.36
CA VAL A 355 23.67 7.17 -8.05
C VAL A 355 24.01 8.62 -7.70
N CYS A 356 25.08 8.86 -6.93
CA CYS A 356 25.55 10.23 -6.64
C CYS A 356 25.89 11.01 -7.92
N GLU A 357 26.57 10.39 -8.88
CA GLU A 357 26.91 10.98 -10.19
C GLU A 357 25.67 11.40 -10.99
N GLY A 358 24.56 10.68 -10.84
CA GLY A 358 23.29 11.02 -11.48
C GLY A 358 22.53 12.17 -10.80
N ILE A 359 22.86 12.50 -9.54
CA ILE A 359 22.18 13.53 -8.74
C ILE A 359 22.93 14.86 -8.80
N LEU A 360 24.25 14.82 -8.72
CA LEU A 360 25.05 16.03 -8.70
C LEU A 360 25.11 16.64 -10.11
N PRO A 361 24.90 17.96 -10.25
CA PRO A 361 25.09 18.62 -11.53
C PRO A 361 26.54 18.44 -12.00
N LYS A 362 26.69 18.23 -13.31
CA LYS A 362 28.00 18.07 -13.96
C LYS A 362 28.81 19.35 -13.96
#